data_AF-A0A2D9HS87-F1
#
_entry.id   AF-A0A2D9HS87-F1
#
_cell.length_a   1.000
_cell.length_b   1.000
_cell.length_c   1.000
_cell.angle_alpha   90.00
_cell.angle_beta   90.00
_cell.angle_gamma   90.00
#
_symmetry.space_group_name_H-M   'P 1'
#
loop_
_entity.id
_entity.type
_entity.pdbx_description
1 polymer ?
#
loop_
_entity_poly.entity_id
_entity_poly.type
_entity_poly.pdbx_seq_one_letter_code
_entity_poly.pdbx_strand_id
1 'polypeptide(L)'
;MTLHIFRARALCLLAACLLLSSADAQTDSAQVDTLRLAVLLPFGLQVDTLEGGMLPRKTVRLREIAMSCLHGVEAAVSQLGEAGVPVEVEVLDETPDSLGRPQYGQAHLGRADVVVGPLMRENVGVVAPKIDRLGKQHILLTEQPERYVERGPGVRSAVPLELAGVERLARWVSAKHDTDRVVLVITQGNDALLETAFEKEFNAHQRAKWLEEGDSLRHALLDTVQASRRSVGRLAEHVTPYERNVVVGVAGRSSRSMWAALQTELQMNDSSDFVVYAHPEVADMPFVEGDLMERWRLTLPRSAAIQWEDSTRFDALQQFRDVAGTDPDKYATLAHDAVLDAGVRHAPDAAWFVTSMMGDLVWNQRQEEGAWFNETWELRRFAQLDWCPLDTMPELPPFQPRLFIDPEIEDVIPVPMEYRHLFPEAYEPDGTPIPWPGAKERKKPED
;
A
#
# COMPACT_ATOMS: atom_id res chain seq x y z
N MET A 1 32.64 31.41 -21.37
CA MET A 1 33.27 30.10 -21.70
C MET A 1 32.13 29.11 -21.82
N THR A 2 31.84 28.70 -23.04
CA THR A 2 30.64 27.92 -23.43
C THR A 2 30.93 26.43 -23.20
N LEU A 3 30.34 25.82 -22.18
CA LEU A 3 30.41 24.36 -21.98
C LEU A 3 29.19 23.69 -22.62
N HIS A 4 29.48 22.77 -23.54
CA HIS A 4 28.50 21.96 -24.25
C HIS A 4 27.93 20.86 -23.35
N ILE A 5 26.63 20.96 -23.08
CA ILE A 5 25.57 19.92 -23.06
C ILE A 5 26.06 18.46 -23.00
N PHE A 6 25.82 17.80 -21.86
CA PHE A 6 25.71 16.33 -21.79
C PHE A 6 24.49 15.88 -22.61
N ARG A 7 24.73 15.33 -23.80
CA ARG A 7 23.77 14.47 -24.50
C ARG A 7 24.16 13.03 -24.21
N ALA A 8 23.56 12.42 -23.19
CA ALA A 8 23.59 10.97 -23.06
C ALA A 8 22.61 10.40 -24.10
N ARG A 9 23.13 9.99 -25.26
CA ARG A 9 22.42 9.07 -26.15
C ARG A 9 22.80 7.67 -25.73
N ALA A 10 21.98 7.03 -24.89
CA ALA A 10 22.04 5.58 -24.75
C ALA A 10 21.32 5.00 -25.98
N LEU A 11 22.10 4.49 -26.94
CA LEU A 11 21.60 3.79 -28.11
C LEU A 11 22.09 2.33 -27.97
N CYS A 12 21.28 1.47 -27.38
CA CYS A 12 21.57 0.03 -27.32
C CYS A 12 21.17 -0.60 -28.66
N LEU A 13 22.13 -0.77 -29.56
CA LEU A 13 22.02 -1.60 -30.77
C LEU A 13 22.97 -2.79 -30.62
N LEU A 14 22.44 -3.94 -30.22
CA LEU A 14 23.16 -5.22 -30.31
C LEU A 14 22.80 -5.91 -31.63
N ALA A 15 23.67 -5.73 -32.63
CA ALA A 15 23.65 -6.51 -33.85
C ALA A 15 24.49 -7.78 -33.65
N ALA A 16 23.83 -8.94 -33.56
CA ALA A 16 24.48 -10.24 -33.70
C ALA A 16 23.95 -10.95 -34.94
N CYS A 17 24.74 -10.87 -36.01
CA CYS A 17 24.59 -11.68 -37.22
C CYS A 17 24.94 -13.14 -36.94
N LEU A 18 24.01 -14.06 -37.17
CA LEU A 18 24.33 -15.39 -37.71
C LEU A 18 23.38 -15.69 -38.87
N LEU A 19 23.97 -15.66 -40.07
CA LEU A 19 23.38 -16.10 -41.33
C LEU A 19 23.27 -17.63 -41.35
N LEU A 20 22.10 -18.15 -41.71
CA LEU A 20 21.96 -19.25 -42.68
C LEU A 20 20.53 -19.27 -43.25
N SER A 21 20.48 -19.40 -44.56
CA SER A 21 19.38 -19.18 -45.50
C SER A 21 18.24 -20.21 -45.44
N SER A 22 16.99 -19.74 -45.59
CA SER A 22 16.09 -20.21 -46.66
C SER A 22 14.88 -19.30 -46.81
N ALA A 23 14.54 -19.01 -48.07
CA ALA A 23 13.46 -18.14 -48.52
C ALA A 23 12.05 -18.63 -48.15
N ASP A 24 11.09 -17.70 -48.26
CA ASP A 24 9.63 -17.84 -48.14
C ASP A 24 9.05 -17.99 -46.72
N ALA A 25 8.99 -16.85 -46.03
CA ALA A 25 7.88 -16.53 -45.14
C ALA A 25 7.73 -15.00 -45.08
N GLN A 26 6.96 -14.45 -46.01
CA GLN A 26 6.45 -13.08 -45.93
C GLN A 26 5.31 -13.07 -44.92
N THR A 27 5.65 -13.25 -43.65
CA THR A 27 4.80 -12.93 -42.50
C THR A 27 5.06 -11.48 -42.13
N ASP A 28 3.99 -10.68 -42.06
CA ASP A 28 3.96 -9.33 -41.48
C ASP A 28 4.74 -9.32 -40.16
N SER A 29 6.02 -8.97 -40.20
CA SER A 29 6.76 -8.63 -39.01
C SER A 29 6.27 -7.24 -38.61
N ALA A 30 5.34 -7.19 -37.65
CA ALA A 30 5.00 -5.95 -36.96
C ALA A 30 6.31 -5.31 -36.51
N GLN A 31 6.71 -4.24 -37.20
CA GLN A 31 7.91 -3.50 -36.88
C GLN A 31 7.64 -2.85 -35.53
N VAL A 32 8.25 -3.36 -34.46
CA VAL A 32 8.08 -2.80 -33.11
C VAL A 32 8.58 -1.36 -33.17
N ASP A 33 7.64 -0.41 -33.13
CA ASP A 33 7.97 1.01 -33.15
C ASP A 33 8.82 1.35 -31.92
N THR A 34 9.74 2.29 -32.04
CA THR A 34 10.61 2.68 -30.93
C THR A 34 9.80 3.43 -29.89
N LEU A 35 9.76 2.93 -28.65
CA LEU A 35 9.08 3.60 -27.54
C LEU A 35 9.90 4.83 -27.13
N ARG A 36 9.32 6.03 -27.19
CA ARG A 36 10.00 7.26 -26.77
C ARG A 36 9.56 7.71 -25.39
N LEU A 37 10.50 7.74 -24.46
CA LEU A 37 10.29 8.15 -23.07
C LEU A 37 10.90 9.55 -22.84
N ALA A 38 10.12 10.47 -22.28
CA ALA A 38 10.66 11.69 -21.67
C ALA A 38 10.59 11.56 -20.15
N VAL A 39 11.74 11.68 -19.49
CA VAL A 39 11.87 11.49 -18.04
C VAL A 39 12.20 12.83 -17.39
N LEU A 40 11.26 13.36 -16.61
CA LEU A 40 11.38 14.65 -15.93
C LEU A 40 11.76 14.40 -14.47
N LEU A 41 12.97 14.79 -14.06
CA LEU A 41 13.49 14.55 -12.70
C LEU A 41 14.23 15.79 -12.14
N PRO A 42 14.17 16.06 -10.83
CA PRO A 42 14.70 17.28 -10.21
C PRO A 42 16.20 17.17 -9.90
N PHE A 43 17.04 17.15 -10.93
CA PHE A 43 18.49 17.14 -10.76
C PHE A 43 19.03 18.50 -10.31
N GLY A 44 18.39 19.60 -10.71
CA GLY A 44 18.83 20.97 -10.37
C GLY A 44 20.24 21.27 -10.85
N LEU A 45 20.64 20.78 -12.03
CA LEU A 45 22.01 20.84 -12.54
C LEU A 45 22.49 22.28 -12.78
N GLN A 46 21.56 23.20 -13.06
CA GLN A 46 21.85 24.60 -13.38
C GLN A 46 21.67 25.55 -12.18
N VAL A 47 21.35 25.03 -11.00
CA VAL A 47 21.30 25.83 -9.78
C VAL A 47 22.73 26.03 -9.31
N ASP A 48 23.31 27.17 -9.70
CA ASP A 48 24.65 27.59 -9.28
C ASP A 48 24.73 27.57 -7.75
N THR A 49 25.52 26.64 -7.22
CA THR A 49 26.08 26.80 -5.88
C THR A 49 27.43 27.45 -6.06
N LEU A 50 27.67 28.55 -5.33
CA LEU A 50 29.01 29.10 -5.20
C LEU A 50 29.96 27.99 -4.75
N GLU A 51 31.21 28.02 -5.22
CA GLU A 51 32.23 27.04 -4.84
C GLU A 51 32.33 26.94 -3.30
N GLY A 52 32.05 25.75 -2.73
CA GLY A 52 31.98 25.52 -1.28
C GLY A 52 30.60 25.73 -0.62
N GLY A 53 29.57 26.10 -1.38
CA GLY A 53 28.19 26.23 -0.91
C GLY A 53 27.49 24.87 -0.79
N MET A 54 27.03 24.54 0.43
CA MET A 54 26.21 23.34 0.65
C MET A 54 24.79 23.58 0.14
N LEU A 55 24.28 22.65 -0.66
CA LEU A 55 22.86 22.65 -1.04
C LEU A 55 21.97 22.45 0.19
N PRO A 56 20.75 23.04 0.20
CA PRO A 56 19.77 22.71 1.22
C PRO A 56 19.54 21.20 1.28
N ARG A 57 19.41 20.64 2.50
CA ARG A 57 19.18 19.20 2.70
C ARG A 57 18.01 18.64 1.87
N LYS A 58 16.94 19.42 1.72
CA LYS A 58 15.79 19.06 0.88
C LYS A 58 16.19 18.86 -0.58
N THR A 59 17.03 19.73 -1.12
CA THR A 59 17.51 19.66 -2.51
C THR A 59 18.44 18.47 -2.70
N VAL A 60 19.35 18.22 -1.76
CA VAL A 60 20.21 17.02 -1.78
C VAL A 60 19.34 15.75 -1.80
N ARG A 61 18.35 15.67 -0.92
CA ARG A 61 17.45 14.51 -0.86
C ARG A 61 16.64 14.31 -2.15
N LEU A 62 16.15 15.40 -2.76
CA LEU A 62 15.44 15.31 -4.04
C LEU A 62 16.35 14.82 -5.17
N ARG A 63 17.62 15.24 -5.19
CA ARG A 63 18.61 14.72 -6.15
C ARG A 63 18.91 13.24 -5.95
N GLU A 64 19.05 12.79 -4.70
CA GLU A 64 19.20 11.36 -4.40
C GLU A 64 18.02 10.55 -4.92
N ILE A 65 16.78 11.02 -4.67
CA ILE A 65 15.56 10.38 -5.18
C ILE A 65 15.54 10.40 -6.71
N ALA A 66 15.90 11.53 -7.34
CA ALA A 66 15.98 11.65 -8.79
C ALA A 66 16.98 10.66 -9.41
N MET A 67 18.17 10.54 -8.82
CA MET A 67 19.17 9.56 -9.25
C MET A 67 18.67 8.12 -9.08
N SER A 68 18.01 7.82 -7.96
CA SER A 68 17.43 6.49 -7.74
C SER A 68 16.36 6.15 -8.78
N CYS A 69 15.43 7.08 -9.07
CA CYS A 69 14.46 6.90 -10.14
C CYS A 69 15.14 6.71 -11.50
N LEU A 70 16.18 7.50 -11.82
CA LEU A 70 16.91 7.37 -13.08
C LEU A 70 17.52 5.97 -13.24
N HIS A 71 18.20 5.46 -12.20
CA HIS A 71 18.75 4.09 -12.23
C HIS A 71 17.65 3.04 -12.43
N GLY A 72 16.47 3.24 -11.83
CA GLY A 72 15.30 2.39 -12.05
C GLY A 72 14.85 2.39 -13.51
N VAL A 73 14.78 3.57 -14.14
CA VAL A 73 14.46 3.71 -15.56
C VAL A 73 15.52 3.02 -16.44
N GLU A 74 16.81 3.23 -16.17
CA GLU A 74 17.90 2.64 -16.94
C GLU A 74 17.89 1.11 -16.88
N ALA A 75 17.65 0.54 -15.69
CA ALA A 75 17.49 -0.90 -15.52
C ALA A 75 16.30 -1.45 -16.33
N ALA A 76 15.14 -0.78 -16.29
CA ALA A 76 13.96 -1.20 -17.04
C ALA A 76 14.20 -1.13 -18.57
N VAL A 77 14.88 -0.07 -19.02
CA VAL A 77 15.24 0.11 -20.44
C VAL A 77 16.22 -0.96 -20.91
N SER A 78 17.18 -1.35 -20.05
CA SER A 78 18.10 -2.46 -20.33
C SER A 78 17.32 -3.76 -20.52
N GLN A 79 16.41 -4.08 -19.60
CA GLN A 79 15.60 -5.29 -19.66
C GLN A 79 14.67 -5.33 -20.89
N LEU A 80 14.04 -4.20 -21.22
CA LEU A 80 13.22 -4.04 -22.42
C LEU A 80 14.07 -4.21 -23.70
N GLY A 81 15.29 -3.67 -23.71
CA GLY A 81 16.23 -3.83 -24.82
C GLY A 81 16.64 -5.29 -25.04
N GLU A 82 16.89 -6.04 -23.96
CA GLU A 82 17.15 -7.49 -24.01
C GLU A 82 15.93 -8.27 -24.50
N ALA A 83 14.72 -7.82 -24.17
CA ALA A 83 13.46 -8.36 -24.71
C ALA A 83 13.19 -7.99 -26.18
N GLY A 84 14.07 -7.20 -26.81
CA GLY A 84 13.92 -6.75 -28.20
C GLY A 84 13.01 -5.53 -28.39
N VAL A 85 12.67 -4.81 -27.33
CA VAL A 85 11.88 -3.57 -27.37
C VAL A 85 12.82 -2.37 -27.44
N PRO A 86 12.93 -1.67 -28.59
CA PRO A 86 13.75 -0.48 -28.69
C PRO A 86 13.12 0.69 -27.92
N VAL A 87 13.87 1.26 -26.98
CA VAL A 87 13.43 2.41 -26.16
C VAL A 87 14.41 3.58 -26.33
N GLU A 88 13.91 4.75 -26.67
CA GLU A 88 14.66 6.01 -26.69
C GLU A 88 14.29 6.84 -25.45
N VAL A 89 15.27 7.15 -24.61
CA VAL A 89 15.05 7.91 -23.36
C VAL A 89 15.65 9.31 -23.48
N GLU A 90 14.83 10.33 -23.27
CA GLU A 90 15.25 11.72 -23.10
C GLU A 90 15.08 12.12 -21.63
N VAL A 91 16.20 12.27 -20.91
CA VAL A 91 16.21 12.71 -19.52
C VAL A 91 16.32 14.23 -19.46
N LEU A 92 15.40 14.88 -18.76
CA LEU A 92 15.28 16.33 -18.66
C LEU A 92 15.19 16.75 -17.19
N ASP A 93 15.86 17.83 -16.84
CA ASP A 93 15.77 18.42 -15.51
C ASP A 93 14.46 19.21 -15.39
N GLU A 94 13.62 18.84 -14.43
CA GLU A 94 12.38 19.58 -14.15
C GLU A 94 12.64 20.90 -13.42
N THR A 95 13.84 21.04 -12.82
CA THR A 95 14.22 22.26 -12.08
C THR A 95 14.48 23.39 -13.09
N PRO A 96 13.86 24.57 -12.89
CA PRO A 96 14.13 25.71 -13.75
C PRO A 96 15.59 26.15 -13.69
N ASP A 97 16.05 26.79 -14.76
CA ASP A 97 17.34 27.48 -14.78
C ASP A 97 17.38 28.68 -13.81
N SER A 98 18.54 29.34 -13.71
CA SER A 98 18.71 30.54 -12.87
C SER A 98 17.83 31.72 -13.27
N LEU A 99 17.22 31.69 -14.47
CA LEU A 99 16.26 32.67 -14.98
C LEU A 99 14.80 32.22 -14.79
N GLY A 100 14.57 31.09 -14.11
CA GLY A 100 13.25 30.53 -13.85
C GLY A 100 12.61 29.84 -15.06
N ARG A 101 13.37 29.52 -16.11
CA ARG A 101 12.87 28.88 -17.32
C ARG A 101 12.98 27.36 -17.21
N PRO A 102 11.92 26.60 -17.54
CA PRO A 102 12.00 25.15 -17.58
C PRO A 102 12.99 24.71 -18.67
N GLN A 103 13.75 23.65 -18.39
CA GLN A 103 14.73 23.08 -19.34
C GLN A 103 14.06 22.17 -20.39
N TYR A 104 12.74 22.05 -20.34
CA TYR A 104 11.91 21.28 -21.27
C TYR A 104 10.85 22.17 -21.92
N GLY A 105 10.37 21.76 -23.10
CA GLY A 105 9.40 22.50 -23.91
C GLY A 105 8.44 21.57 -24.65
N GLN A 106 7.48 22.15 -25.38
CA GLN A 106 6.50 21.37 -26.14
C GLN A 106 7.13 20.41 -27.17
N ALA A 107 8.26 20.79 -27.77
CA ALA A 107 8.96 19.92 -28.73
C ALA A 107 9.47 18.63 -28.09
N HIS A 108 9.93 18.67 -26.84
CA HIS A 108 10.38 17.49 -26.10
C HIS A 108 9.18 16.60 -25.76
N LEU A 109 8.14 17.19 -25.14
CA LEU A 109 6.92 16.46 -24.76
C LEU A 109 6.15 15.89 -25.96
N GLY A 110 6.16 16.58 -27.10
CA GLY A 110 5.46 16.13 -28.31
C GLY A 110 6.15 14.98 -29.03
N ARG A 111 7.46 14.79 -28.81
CA ARG A 111 8.23 13.67 -29.39
C ARG A 111 8.09 12.39 -28.59
N ALA A 112 7.87 12.50 -27.28
CA ALA A 112 7.66 11.36 -26.40
C ALA A 112 6.29 10.72 -26.60
N ASP A 113 6.20 9.43 -26.35
CA ASP A 113 4.96 8.66 -26.28
C ASP A 113 4.48 8.59 -24.82
N VAL A 114 5.44 8.45 -23.91
CA VAL A 114 5.22 8.42 -22.46
C VAL A 114 6.12 9.45 -21.79
N VAL A 115 5.56 10.22 -20.86
CA VAL A 115 6.28 11.13 -20.00
C VAL A 115 6.24 10.60 -18.57
N VAL A 116 7.41 10.42 -17.96
CA VAL A 116 7.57 9.94 -16.58
C VAL A 116 8.01 11.10 -15.69
N GLY A 117 7.39 11.23 -14.50
CA GLY A 117 7.55 12.40 -13.64
C GLY A 117 6.66 13.57 -14.12
N PRO A 118 6.81 14.80 -13.60
CA PRO A 118 7.84 15.25 -12.66
C PRO A 118 7.62 14.73 -11.23
N LEU A 119 8.66 14.80 -10.39
CA LEU A 119 8.58 14.43 -8.97
C LEU A 119 8.04 15.58 -8.10
N MET A 120 8.35 16.84 -8.44
CA MET A 120 7.88 18.00 -7.68
C MET A 120 6.43 18.35 -8.05
N ARG A 121 5.58 18.45 -7.03
CA ARG A 121 4.13 18.73 -7.15
C ARG A 121 3.83 20.02 -7.92
N GLU A 122 4.62 21.06 -7.68
CA GLU A 122 4.54 22.34 -8.38
C GLU A 122 4.75 22.20 -9.88
N ASN A 123 5.62 21.28 -10.31
CA ASN A 123 5.92 21.04 -11.72
C ASN A 123 4.84 20.17 -12.37
N VAL A 124 4.22 19.26 -11.64
CA VAL A 124 3.11 18.44 -12.16
C VAL A 124 1.98 19.34 -12.66
N GLY A 125 1.62 20.39 -11.91
CA GLY A 125 0.58 21.34 -12.31
C GLY A 125 0.89 22.12 -13.60
N VAL A 126 2.16 22.24 -13.98
CA VAL A 126 2.61 22.92 -15.21
C VAL A 126 2.70 21.95 -16.39
N VAL A 127 3.15 20.73 -16.13
CA VAL A 127 3.44 19.72 -17.15
C VAL A 127 2.18 18.96 -17.56
N ALA A 128 1.37 18.49 -16.60
CA ALA A 128 0.20 17.65 -16.87
C ALA A 128 -0.77 18.26 -17.91
N PRO A 129 -1.11 19.57 -17.87
CA PRO A 129 -1.97 20.17 -18.89
C PRO A 129 -1.36 20.24 -20.29
N LYS A 130 -0.02 20.16 -20.41
CA LYS A 130 0.67 20.13 -21.71
C LYS A 130 0.63 18.72 -22.29
N ILE A 131 0.88 17.71 -21.48
CA ILE A 131 0.85 16.30 -21.88
C ILE A 131 -0.56 15.91 -22.32
N ASP A 132 -1.57 16.28 -21.52
CA ASP A 132 -2.99 16.03 -21.78
C ASP A 132 -3.44 16.60 -23.13
N ARG A 133 -3.09 17.86 -23.42
CA ARG A 133 -3.36 18.49 -24.74
C ARG A 133 -2.66 17.80 -25.92
N LEU A 134 -1.55 17.12 -25.68
CA LEU A 134 -0.82 16.37 -26.70
C LEU A 134 -1.33 14.92 -26.84
N GLY A 135 -2.28 14.48 -26.00
CA GLY A 135 -2.79 13.11 -25.99
C GLY A 135 -1.74 12.07 -25.63
N LYS A 136 -0.73 12.44 -24.83
CA LYS A 136 0.39 11.56 -24.45
C LYS A 136 0.15 10.88 -23.12
N GLN A 137 0.85 9.77 -22.87
CA GLN A 137 0.76 9.10 -21.58
C GLN A 137 1.61 9.83 -20.53
N HIS A 138 1.07 9.92 -19.31
CA HIS A 138 1.73 10.55 -18.17
C HIS A 138 1.83 9.56 -17.02
N ILE A 139 3.05 9.21 -16.60
CA ILE A 139 3.29 8.35 -15.45
C ILE A 139 3.78 9.19 -14.27
N LEU A 140 3.01 9.21 -13.19
CA LEU A 140 3.33 9.90 -11.95
C LEU A 140 3.98 8.92 -10.96
N LEU A 141 5.20 9.23 -10.52
CA LEU A 141 5.97 8.41 -9.57
C LEU A 141 5.82 8.84 -8.11
N THR A 142 4.98 9.84 -7.83
CA THR A 142 4.77 10.41 -6.50
C THR A 142 3.29 10.66 -6.27
N GLU A 143 2.88 10.72 -5.01
CA GLU A 143 1.50 11.06 -4.66
C GLU A 143 1.19 12.50 -5.06
N GLN A 144 0.18 12.63 -5.92
CA GLN A 144 -0.28 13.91 -6.41
C GLN A 144 -1.73 14.16 -6.00
N PRO A 145 -2.10 15.44 -5.75
CA PRO A 145 -3.49 15.81 -5.56
C PRO A 145 -4.39 15.28 -6.70
N GLU A 146 -5.61 14.85 -6.36
CA GLU A 146 -6.59 14.28 -7.30
C GLU A 146 -6.76 15.11 -8.57
N ARG A 147 -6.82 16.44 -8.45
CA ARG A 147 -6.91 17.38 -9.59
C ARG A 147 -5.83 17.24 -10.67
N TYR A 148 -4.68 16.63 -10.36
CA TYR A 148 -3.62 16.35 -11.32
C TYR A 148 -3.68 14.92 -11.84
N VAL A 149 -4.12 13.98 -11.00
CA VAL A 149 -4.25 12.57 -11.37
C VAL A 149 -5.46 12.40 -12.27
N GLU A 150 -6.65 12.84 -11.87
CA GLU A 150 -7.93 12.67 -12.57
C GLU A 150 -8.11 13.52 -13.84
N ARG A 151 -7.02 13.99 -14.46
CA ARG A 151 -7.11 14.85 -15.65
C ARG A 151 -7.63 14.16 -16.89
N GLY A 152 -7.41 12.85 -17.02
CA GLY A 152 -7.87 12.10 -18.17
C GLY A 152 -7.25 10.70 -18.28
N PRO A 153 -7.64 9.95 -19.31
CA PRO A 153 -7.32 8.52 -19.45
C PRO A 153 -5.85 8.25 -19.77
N GLY A 154 -5.08 9.27 -20.14
CA GLY A 154 -3.63 9.18 -20.38
C GLY A 154 -2.78 9.23 -19.11
N VAL A 155 -3.36 9.56 -17.95
CA VAL A 155 -2.62 9.69 -16.69
C VAL A 155 -2.63 8.37 -15.91
N ARG A 156 -1.46 7.97 -15.41
CA ARG A 156 -1.27 6.80 -14.56
C ARG A 156 -0.51 7.20 -13.29
N SER A 157 -1.10 6.96 -12.12
CA SER A 157 -0.42 7.11 -10.83
C SER A 157 0.21 5.79 -10.42
N ALA A 158 1.53 5.67 -10.55
CA ALA A 158 2.26 4.48 -10.17
C ALA A 158 2.26 4.25 -8.65
N VAL A 159 2.13 5.30 -7.85
CA VAL A 159 1.98 5.13 -6.40
C VAL A 159 0.64 4.45 -6.10
N PRO A 160 0.64 3.36 -5.30
CA PRO A 160 -0.59 2.68 -4.89
C PRO A 160 -1.59 3.63 -4.23
N LEU A 161 -2.84 3.56 -4.67
CA LEU A 161 -3.93 4.36 -4.12
C LEU A 161 -4.35 3.79 -2.75
N GLU A 162 -4.15 4.56 -1.67
CA GLU A 162 -4.49 4.14 -0.30
C GLU A 162 -5.94 3.70 -0.14
N LEU A 163 -6.86 4.38 -0.84
CA LEU A 163 -8.29 4.05 -0.85
C LEU A 163 -8.54 2.60 -1.28
N ALA A 164 -7.81 2.10 -2.28
CA ALA A 164 -7.92 0.72 -2.76
C ALA A 164 -7.41 -0.28 -1.71
N GLY A 165 -6.37 0.08 -0.95
CA GLY A 165 -5.86 -0.74 0.16
C GLY A 165 -6.89 -0.87 1.28
N VAL A 166 -7.58 0.23 1.61
CA VAL A 166 -8.65 0.26 2.61
C VAL A 166 -9.88 -0.53 2.17
N GLU A 167 -10.31 -0.39 0.91
CA GLU A 167 -11.41 -1.20 0.35
C GLU A 167 -11.06 -2.69 0.32
N ARG A 168 -9.80 -3.05 0.01
CA ARG A 168 -9.31 -4.43 0.10
C ARG A 168 -9.37 -4.96 1.54
N LEU A 169 -8.96 -4.15 2.51
CA LEU A 169 -9.05 -4.47 3.93
C LEU A 169 -10.52 -4.70 4.34
N ALA A 170 -11.43 -3.80 3.96
CA ALA A 170 -12.85 -3.90 4.27
C ALA A 170 -13.49 -5.19 3.73
N ARG A 171 -13.18 -5.55 2.47
CA ARG A 171 -13.59 -6.81 1.85
C ARG A 171 -13.07 -8.04 2.59
N TRP A 172 -11.82 -7.99 3.02
CA TRP A 172 -11.23 -9.09 3.78
C TRP A 172 -11.88 -9.25 5.15
N VAL A 173 -12.02 -8.15 5.89
CA VAL A 173 -12.63 -8.17 7.23
C VAL A 173 -14.07 -8.65 7.15
N SER A 174 -14.89 -8.13 6.21
CA SER A 174 -16.28 -8.59 6.05
C SER A 174 -16.39 -10.05 5.64
N ALA A 175 -15.40 -10.61 4.94
CA ALA A 175 -15.39 -12.02 4.57
C ALA A 175 -14.91 -12.95 5.70
N LYS A 176 -13.90 -12.54 6.48
CA LYS A 176 -13.31 -13.37 7.55
C LYS A 176 -13.97 -13.20 8.92
N HIS A 177 -14.66 -12.09 9.13
CA HIS A 177 -15.33 -11.71 10.36
C HIS A 177 -16.80 -11.42 10.06
N ASP A 178 -17.46 -12.34 9.35
CA ASP A 178 -18.82 -12.15 8.87
C ASP A 178 -19.88 -12.26 9.95
N THR A 179 -19.58 -12.98 11.04
CA THR A 179 -20.42 -13.12 12.26
C THR A 179 -19.80 -12.49 13.50
N ASP A 180 -18.55 -12.04 13.43
CA ASP A 180 -17.88 -11.40 14.56
C ASP A 180 -18.33 -9.93 14.67
N ARG A 181 -18.26 -9.37 15.88
CA ARG A 181 -18.47 -7.95 16.09
C ARG A 181 -17.24 -7.16 15.65
N VAL A 182 -17.41 -6.33 14.62
CA VAL A 182 -16.35 -5.48 14.06
C VAL A 182 -16.57 -4.03 14.48
N VAL A 183 -15.56 -3.44 15.11
CA VAL A 183 -15.57 -2.04 15.57
C VAL A 183 -14.56 -1.22 14.78
N LEU A 184 -15.02 -0.19 14.08
CA LEU A 184 -14.17 0.81 13.43
C LEU A 184 -13.95 2.02 14.35
N VAL A 185 -12.68 2.31 14.61
CA VAL A 185 -12.26 3.50 15.34
C VAL A 185 -12.05 4.65 14.35
N ILE A 186 -12.93 5.64 14.42
CA ILE A 186 -12.93 6.82 13.54
C ILE A 186 -12.40 8.06 14.24
N THR A 187 -11.72 8.92 13.50
CA THR A 187 -11.20 10.21 13.98
C THR A 187 -11.94 11.39 13.37
N GLN A 188 -12.61 11.21 12.22
CA GLN A 188 -13.23 12.26 11.43
C GLN A 188 -12.27 13.41 11.06
N GLY A 189 -10.97 13.12 11.04
CA GLY A 189 -9.89 14.05 10.76
C GLY A 189 -9.48 14.05 9.29
N ASN A 190 -8.18 14.13 9.04
CA ASN A 190 -7.60 14.12 7.70
C ASN A 190 -7.92 12.82 6.93
N ASP A 191 -8.15 11.73 7.66
CA ASP A 191 -8.34 10.38 7.11
C ASP A 191 -9.82 10.00 6.99
N ALA A 192 -10.75 10.96 7.13
CA ALA A 192 -12.20 10.72 7.09
C ALA A 192 -12.69 10.07 5.78
N LEU A 193 -11.99 10.33 4.67
CA LEU A 193 -12.27 9.69 3.38
C LEU A 193 -12.00 8.18 3.43
N LEU A 194 -10.89 7.76 4.07
CA LEU A 194 -10.55 6.35 4.26
C LEU A 194 -11.56 5.68 5.21
N GLU A 195 -11.93 6.35 6.31
CA GLU A 195 -12.94 5.88 7.27
C GLU A 195 -14.28 5.62 6.57
N THR A 196 -14.74 6.59 5.78
CA THR A 196 -16.01 6.49 5.03
C THR A 196 -15.97 5.37 4.00
N ALA A 197 -14.83 5.19 3.31
CA ALA A 197 -14.68 4.15 2.30
C ALA A 197 -14.68 2.75 2.91
N PHE A 198 -14.00 2.57 4.05
CA PHE A 198 -14.03 1.31 4.80
C PHE A 198 -15.45 0.96 5.21
N GLU A 199 -16.16 1.90 5.85
CA GLU A 199 -17.53 1.69 6.32
C GLU A 199 -18.48 1.34 5.16
N LYS A 200 -18.41 2.09 4.06
CA LYS A 200 -19.24 1.87 2.88
C LYS A 200 -19.02 0.48 2.30
N GLU A 201 -17.76 0.10 2.08
CA GLU A 201 -17.41 -1.18 1.46
C GLU A 201 -17.80 -2.34 2.40
N PHE A 202 -17.41 -2.29 3.67
CA PHE A 202 -17.75 -3.33 4.65
C PHE A 202 -19.26 -3.56 4.74
N ASN A 203 -20.03 -2.49 4.91
CA ASN A 203 -21.49 -2.58 5.04
C ASN A 203 -22.16 -3.05 3.76
N ALA A 204 -21.63 -2.72 2.58
CA ALA A 204 -22.14 -3.23 1.31
C ALA A 204 -22.00 -4.75 1.22
N HIS A 205 -20.84 -5.29 1.62
CA HIS A 205 -20.59 -6.74 1.63
C HIS A 205 -21.44 -7.48 2.67
N GLN A 206 -21.66 -6.90 3.86
CA GLN A 206 -22.55 -7.51 4.85
C GLN A 206 -24.02 -7.52 4.38
N ARG A 207 -24.51 -6.40 3.82
CA ARG A 207 -25.89 -6.32 3.29
C ARG A 207 -26.14 -7.29 2.14
N ALA A 208 -25.12 -7.55 1.30
CA ALA A 208 -25.25 -8.50 0.20
C ALA A 208 -25.54 -9.93 0.68
N LYS A 209 -25.27 -10.25 1.95
CA LYS A 209 -25.55 -11.55 2.57
C LYS A 209 -26.94 -11.65 3.20
N TRP A 210 -27.69 -10.55 3.28
CA TRP A 210 -29.02 -10.52 3.89
C TRP A 210 -30.06 -11.05 2.91
N LEU A 211 -30.31 -12.36 2.94
CA LEU A 211 -31.27 -13.04 2.06
C LEU A 211 -32.55 -13.40 2.82
N GLU A 212 -32.42 -13.75 4.10
CA GLU A 212 -33.50 -14.22 4.96
C GLU A 212 -33.76 -13.25 6.12
N GLU A 213 -34.92 -13.42 6.76
CA GLU A 213 -35.28 -12.65 7.96
C GLU A 213 -34.37 -13.05 9.13
N GLY A 214 -33.69 -12.08 9.74
CA GLY A 214 -32.74 -12.31 10.83
C GLY A 214 -31.27 -12.32 10.42
N ASP A 215 -30.96 -12.33 9.11
CA ASP A 215 -29.57 -12.25 8.63
C ASP A 215 -28.86 -10.94 9.03
N SER A 216 -29.62 -9.87 9.31
CA SER A 216 -29.05 -8.63 9.84
C SER A 216 -28.44 -8.76 11.24
N LEU A 217 -28.90 -9.75 12.03
CA LEU A 217 -28.31 -10.06 13.34
C LEU A 217 -27.06 -10.93 13.17
N ARG A 218 -27.08 -11.86 12.21
CA ARG A 218 -25.94 -12.75 11.93
C ARG A 218 -24.80 -12.02 11.22
N HIS A 219 -25.14 -11.17 10.26
CA HIS A 219 -24.23 -10.38 9.46
C HIS A 219 -24.38 -8.91 9.82
N ALA A 220 -24.02 -8.60 11.07
CA ALA A 220 -24.14 -7.27 11.63
C ALA A 220 -23.33 -6.25 10.80
N LEU A 221 -23.89 -5.03 10.74
CA LEU A 221 -23.18 -3.88 10.19
C LEU A 221 -22.05 -3.45 11.13
N LEU A 222 -21.15 -2.64 10.59
CA LEU A 222 -20.02 -2.10 11.31
C LEU A 222 -20.44 -1.22 12.49
N ASP A 223 -19.91 -1.50 13.68
CA ASP A 223 -19.98 -0.57 14.81
C ASP A 223 -18.90 0.51 14.63
N THR A 224 -19.23 1.76 14.93
CA THR A 224 -18.26 2.87 14.86
C THR A 224 -18.08 3.52 16.22
N VAL A 225 -16.82 3.79 16.57
CA VAL A 225 -16.46 4.50 17.79
C VAL A 225 -15.65 5.73 17.44
N GLN A 226 -16.10 6.88 17.92
CA GLN A 226 -15.40 8.14 17.72
C GLN A 226 -14.24 8.29 18.71
N ALA A 227 -13.03 8.30 18.18
CA ALA A 227 -11.82 8.60 18.92
C ALA A 227 -11.55 10.10 18.97
N SER A 228 -10.78 10.48 20.00
CA SER A 228 -10.18 11.79 20.18
C SER A 228 -8.67 11.64 20.35
N ARG A 229 -7.95 12.77 20.44
CA ARG A 229 -6.49 12.74 20.65
C ARG A 229 -6.04 12.04 21.94
N ARG A 230 -6.94 11.83 22.91
CA ARG A 230 -6.60 11.30 24.25
C ARG A 230 -7.35 10.02 24.62
N SER A 231 -8.23 9.55 23.77
CA SER A 231 -9.12 8.43 24.09
C SER A 231 -9.67 7.85 22.79
N VAL A 232 -9.86 6.53 22.74
CA VAL A 232 -10.59 5.85 21.67
C VAL A 232 -12.10 5.81 21.93
N GLY A 233 -12.61 6.80 22.67
CA GLY A 233 -14.04 6.95 22.93
C GLY A 233 -14.59 5.82 23.79
N ARG A 234 -15.65 5.18 23.29
CA ARG A 234 -16.39 4.13 23.98
C ARG A 234 -15.90 2.72 23.65
N LEU A 235 -14.70 2.55 23.11
CA LEU A 235 -14.21 1.24 22.71
C LEU A 235 -14.32 0.20 23.83
N ALA A 236 -14.03 0.59 25.08
CA ALA A 236 -14.17 -0.26 26.25
C ALA A 236 -15.58 -0.83 26.46
N GLU A 237 -16.64 -0.14 26.01
CA GLU A 237 -18.03 -0.64 26.06
C GLU A 237 -18.30 -1.74 25.02
N HIS A 238 -17.44 -1.87 24.01
CA HIS A 238 -17.55 -2.85 22.94
C HIS A 238 -16.58 -4.03 23.12
N VAL A 239 -15.61 -3.93 24.04
CA VAL A 239 -14.66 -5.01 24.32
C VAL A 239 -15.27 -5.98 25.33
N THR A 240 -15.26 -7.26 25.00
CA THR A 240 -15.72 -8.34 25.87
C THR A 240 -14.75 -9.50 25.84
N PRO A 241 -14.43 -10.14 26.98
CA PRO A 241 -13.58 -11.32 26.99
C PRO A 241 -14.32 -12.60 26.53
N TYR A 242 -15.63 -12.50 26.26
CA TYR A 242 -16.49 -13.64 25.89
C TYR A 242 -16.71 -13.79 24.38
N GLU A 243 -16.15 -12.89 23.58
CA GLU A 243 -16.19 -12.94 22.12
C GLU A 243 -14.85 -12.48 21.54
N ARG A 244 -14.65 -12.71 20.23
CA ARG A 244 -13.52 -12.15 19.51
C ARG A 244 -13.74 -10.65 19.27
N ASN A 245 -12.77 -9.84 19.66
CA ASN A 245 -12.82 -8.40 19.50
C ASN A 245 -12.07 -8.00 18.23
N VAL A 246 -12.81 -7.69 17.17
CA VAL A 246 -12.23 -7.23 15.91
C VAL A 246 -12.22 -5.72 15.87
N VAL A 247 -11.03 -5.12 15.92
CA VAL A 247 -10.86 -3.66 15.94
C VAL A 247 -10.19 -3.20 14.65
N VAL A 248 -10.76 -2.19 14.01
CA VAL A 248 -10.25 -1.63 12.77
C VAL A 248 -9.89 -0.17 12.99
N GLY A 249 -8.70 0.24 12.55
CA GLY A 249 -8.30 1.64 12.45
C GLY A 249 -7.67 1.92 11.09
N VAL A 250 -8.30 2.75 10.27
CA VAL A 250 -7.79 3.09 8.92
C VAL A 250 -7.10 4.45 8.88
N ALA A 251 -7.05 5.18 10.00
CA ALA A 251 -6.36 6.44 10.09
C ALA A 251 -4.83 6.25 10.18
N GLY A 252 -4.07 7.06 9.44
CA GLY A 252 -2.62 6.94 9.33
C GLY A 252 -1.84 7.65 10.43
N ARG A 253 -0.64 8.11 10.08
CA ARG A 253 0.29 8.84 10.95
C ARG A 253 -0.28 10.15 11.48
N SER A 254 -1.24 10.74 10.78
CA SER A 254 -1.98 11.94 11.22
C SER A 254 -2.70 11.71 12.56
N SER A 255 -3.06 10.45 12.84
CA SER A 255 -3.84 10.01 14.00
C SER A 255 -2.99 9.22 15.01
N ARG A 256 -1.68 9.48 15.07
CA ARG A 256 -0.74 8.80 15.98
C ARG A 256 -1.20 8.78 17.45
N SER A 257 -1.79 9.86 17.95
CA SER A 257 -2.28 9.92 19.34
C SER A 257 -3.48 9.00 19.59
N MET A 258 -4.33 8.79 18.57
CA MET A 258 -5.41 7.81 18.65
C MET A 258 -4.84 6.39 18.77
N TRP A 259 -3.83 6.04 17.96
CA TRP A 259 -3.16 4.74 18.03
C TRP A 259 -2.50 4.46 19.39
N ALA A 260 -1.89 5.48 20.01
CA ALA A 260 -1.34 5.35 21.36
C ALA A 260 -2.43 5.11 22.42
N ALA A 261 -3.58 5.78 22.30
CA ALA A 261 -4.73 5.54 23.16
C ALA A 261 -5.34 4.15 22.93
N LEU A 262 -5.43 3.72 21.67
CA LEU A 262 -5.90 2.38 21.29
C LEU A 262 -5.03 1.30 21.92
N GLN A 263 -3.71 1.40 21.77
CA GLN A 263 -2.77 0.49 22.41
C GLN A 263 -2.99 0.41 23.93
N THR A 264 -3.16 1.54 24.59
CA THR A 264 -3.41 1.57 26.05
C THR A 264 -4.68 0.79 26.40
N GLU A 265 -5.78 1.01 25.68
CA GLU A 265 -7.03 0.27 25.93
C GLU A 265 -6.90 -1.23 25.65
N LEU A 266 -6.23 -1.61 24.57
CA LEU A 266 -5.99 -3.02 24.23
C LEU A 266 -5.10 -3.70 25.29
N GLN A 267 -4.14 -2.98 25.87
CA GLN A 267 -3.29 -3.48 26.94
C GLN A 267 -4.02 -3.57 28.29
N MET A 268 -4.95 -2.66 28.58
CA MET A 268 -5.78 -2.74 29.79
C MET A 268 -6.75 -3.93 29.76
N ASN A 269 -7.09 -4.42 28.57
CA ASN A 269 -7.97 -5.57 28.34
C ASN A 269 -7.18 -6.81 27.86
N ASP A 270 -5.98 -7.03 28.40
CA ASP A 270 -5.05 -8.08 27.93
C ASP A 270 -5.61 -9.51 27.98
N SER A 271 -6.66 -9.75 28.76
CA SER A 271 -7.38 -11.02 28.86
C SER A 271 -8.25 -11.36 27.64
N SER A 272 -8.51 -10.40 26.75
CA SER A 272 -9.43 -10.55 25.60
C SER A 272 -8.72 -11.00 24.31
N ASP A 273 -9.39 -11.78 23.45
CA ASP A 273 -8.88 -12.14 22.11
C ASP A 273 -9.09 -10.94 21.17
N PHE A 274 -8.00 -10.28 20.77
CA PHE A 274 -8.01 -9.14 19.84
C PHE A 274 -7.50 -9.53 18.46
N VAL A 275 -8.19 -9.04 17.43
CA VAL A 275 -7.70 -9.02 16.05
C VAL A 275 -7.75 -7.59 15.56
N VAL A 276 -6.58 -7.01 15.27
CA VAL A 276 -6.46 -5.61 14.86
C VAL A 276 -6.15 -5.49 13.37
N TYR A 277 -6.97 -4.71 12.67
CA TYR A 277 -6.75 -4.31 11.28
C TYR A 277 -6.38 -2.83 11.22
N ALA A 278 -5.29 -2.49 10.54
CA ALA A 278 -4.67 -1.18 10.66
C ALA A 278 -4.26 -0.55 9.32
N HIS A 279 -4.02 0.76 9.34
CA HIS A 279 -3.37 1.50 8.28
C HIS A 279 -1.88 1.06 8.12
N PRO A 280 -1.31 1.02 6.90
CA PRO A 280 0.09 0.62 6.66
C PRO A 280 1.11 1.36 7.53
N GLU A 281 0.91 2.67 7.71
CA GLU A 281 1.84 3.51 8.49
C GLU A 281 1.92 3.14 9.98
N VAL A 282 1.02 2.30 10.50
CA VAL A 282 1.08 1.79 11.88
C VAL A 282 2.32 0.92 12.09
N ALA A 283 2.79 0.22 11.05
CA ALA A 283 4.03 -0.56 11.11
C ALA A 283 5.27 0.29 11.48
N ASP A 284 5.26 1.57 11.09
CA ASP A 284 6.38 2.50 11.32
C ASP A 284 6.27 3.27 12.65
N MET A 285 5.23 3.00 13.45
CA MET A 285 5.01 3.73 14.70
C MET A 285 5.89 3.18 15.82
N PRO A 286 6.72 4.01 16.48
CA PRO A 286 7.77 3.51 17.37
C PRO A 286 7.28 2.94 18.71
N PHE A 287 5.99 3.06 19.02
CA PHE A 287 5.39 2.56 20.27
C PHE A 287 4.65 1.23 20.07
N VAL A 288 4.44 0.81 18.83
CA VAL A 288 3.85 -0.48 18.49
C VAL A 288 5.00 -1.47 18.37
N GLU A 289 5.20 -2.28 19.40
CA GLU A 289 6.29 -3.26 19.48
C GLU A 289 5.88 -4.59 18.83
N GLY A 290 6.86 -5.37 18.34
CA GLY A 290 6.61 -6.65 17.65
C GLY A 290 5.75 -7.62 18.47
N ASP A 291 6.03 -7.76 19.77
CA ASP A 291 5.25 -8.63 20.66
C ASP A 291 3.78 -8.22 20.76
N LEU A 292 3.48 -6.92 20.69
CA LEU A 292 2.11 -6.40 20.67
C LEU A 292 1.46 -6.65 19.31
N MET A 293 2.20 -6.43 18.22
CA MET A 293 1.71 -6.71 16.86
C MET A 293 1.32 -8.18 16.69
N GLU A 294 2.14 -9.12 17.19
CA GLU A 294 1.81 -10.56 17.15
C GLU A 294 0.61 -10.89 18.01
N ARG A 295 0.58 -10.38 19.26
CA ARG A 295 -0.51 -10.62 20.21
C ARG A 295 -1.86 -10.17 19.63
N TRP A 296 -1.89 -9.02 18.99
CA TRP A 296 -3.10 -8.46 18.37
C TRP A 296 -3.37 -8.99 16.97
N ARG A 297 -2.53 -9.90 16.47
CA ARG A 297 -2.60 -10.47 15.11
C ARG A 297 -2.71 -9.37 14.06
N LEU A 298 -1.91 -8.31 14.24
CA LEU A 298 -1.98 -7.07 13.49
C LEU A 298 -1.90 -7.37 11.99
N THR A 299 -2.95 -6.98 11.28
CA THR A 299 -3.06 -7.17 9.84
C THR A 299 -3.22 -5.82 9.16
N LEU A 300 -2.44 -5.55 8.12
CA LEU A 300 -2.48 -4.28 7.39
C LEU A 300 -2.28 -4.48 5.89
N PRO A 301 -2.83 -3.58 5.05
CA PRO A 301 -2.48 -3.55 3.64
C PRO A 301 -1.06 -2.98 3.51
N ARG A 302 -0.18 -3.68 2.79
CA ARG A 302 1.13 -3.19 2.37
C ARG A 302 1.14 -3.04 0.87
N SER A 303 1.69 -1.92 0.42
CA SER A 303 2.04 -1.77 -0.99
C SER A 303 3.11 -2.79 -1.35
N ALA A 304 3.18 -3.12 -2.64
CA ALA A 304 4.24 -3.98 -3.17
C ALA A 304 5.61 -3.46 -2.72
N ALA A 305 6.50 -4.38 -2.39
CA ALA A 305 7.87 -4.10 -1.97
C ALA A 305 8.76 -5.21 -2.53
N ILE A 306 10.06 -4.97 -2.60
CA ILE A 306 11.00 -6.00 -3.07
C ILE A 306 10.87 -7.23 -2.16
N GLN A 307 10.54 -8.36 -2.76
CA GLN A 307 10.56 -9.64 -2.09
C GLN A 307 11.95 -10.24 -2.25
N TRP A 308 12.86 -9.91 -1.33
CA TRP A 308 14.27 -10.34 -1.38
C TRP A 308 14.46 -11.86 -1.38
N GLU A 309 13.47 -12.59 -0.85
CA GLU A 309 13.47 -14.05 -0.80
C GLU A 309 13.03 -14.70 -2.11
N ASP A 310 12.44 -13.93 -3.03
CA ASP A 310 11.96 -14.47 -4.30
C ASP A 310 13.11 -14.58 -5.32
N SER A 311 13.61 -15.80 -5.47
CA SER A 311 14.66 -16.14 -6.43
C SER A 311 14.32 -15.79 -7.88
N THR A 312 13.04 -15.69 -8.26
CA THR A 312 12.64 -15.35 -9.63
C THR A 312 12.99 -13.91 -10.01
N ARG A 313 13.18 -13.03 -9.01
CA ARG A 313 13.53 -11.62 -9.23
C ARG A 313 15.04 -11.36 -9.18
N PHE A 314 15.84 -12.39 -8.93
CA PHE A 314 17.28 -12.23 -8.72
C PHE A 314 17.98 -11.59 -9.93
N ASP A 315 17.63 -12.01 -11.14
CA ASP A 315 18.25 -11.50 -12.36
C ASP A 315 17.94 -10.02 -12.58
N ALA A 316 16.70 -9.58 -12.35
CA ALA A 316 16.32 -8.17 -12.43
C ALA A 316 17.05 -7.32 -11.37
N LEU A 317 17.17 -7.83 -10.14
CA LEU A 317 17.92 -7.16 -9.07
C LEU A 317 19.43 -7.09 -9.39
N GLN A 318 19.99 -8.14 -10.00
CA GLN A 318 21.39 -8.15 -10.41
C GLN A 318 21.63 -7.15 -11.54
N GLN A 319 20.76 -7.11 -12.55
CA GLN A 319 20.84 -6.14 -13.64
C GLN A 319 20.80 -4.70 -13.11
N PHE A 320 19.95 -4.42 -12.12
CA PHE A 320 19.96 -3.12 -11.45
C PHE A 320 21.29 -2.82 -10.77
N ARG A 321 21.86 -3.77 -10.03
CA ARG A 321 23.16 -3.59 -9.36
C ARG A 321 24.29 -3.36 -10.36
N ASP A 322 24.23 -4.00 -11.51
CA ASP A 322 25.23 -3.83 -12.57
C ASP A 322 25.19 -2.41 -13.16
N VAL A 323 24.00 -1.79 -13.22
CA VAL A 323 23.79 -0.41 -13.68
C VAL A 323 24.10 0.62 -12.59
N ALA A 324 23.51 0.44 -11.40
CA ALA A 324 23.51 1.44 -10.32
C ALA A 324 24.68 1.31 -9.34
N GLY A 325 25.31 0.13 -9.26
CA GLY A 325 26.35 -0.19 -8.27
C GLY A 325 25.84 -0.33 -6.84
N THR A 326 24.53 -0.31 -6.61
CA THR A 326 23.89 -0.40 -5.29
C THR A 326 22.62 -1.24 -5.34
N ASP A 327 22.10 -1.63 -4.18
CA ASP A 327 20.75 -2.21 -4.09
C ASP A 327 19.68 -1.16 -4.45
N PRO A 328 18.57 -1.56 -5.10
CA PRO A 328 17.49 -0.66 -5.43
C PRO A 328 16.73 -0.23 -4.16
N ASP A 329 16.41 1.06 -4.07
CA ASP A 329 15.46 1.57 -3.08
C ASP A 329 14.04 1.65 -3.64
N LYS A 330 13.07 2.04 -2.79
CA LYS A 330 11.66 2.13 -3.19
C LYS A 330 11.36 3.06 -4.38
N TYR A 331 12.21 4.06 -4.62
CA TYR A 331 12.02 5.03 -5.71
C TYR A 331 12.57 4.47 -7.03
N ALA A 332 13.70 3.77 -6.97
CA ALA A 332 14.23 3.01 -8.10
C ALA A 332 13.25 1.94 -8.56
N THR A 333 12.75 1.13 -7.63
CA THR A 333 11.84 0.03 -7.98
C THR A 333 10.52 0.50 -8.54
N LEU A 334 9.94 1.56 -7.98
CA LEU A 334 8.71 2.13 -8.51
C LEU A 334 8.90 2.69 -9.93
N ALA A 335 10.02 3.38 -10.17
CA ALA A 335 10.34 3.91 -11.50
C ALA A 335 10.60 2.78 -12.51
N HIS A 336 11.34 1.75 -12.09
CA HIS A 336 11.61 0.55 -12.86
C HIS A 336 10.31 -0.12 -13.31
N ASP A 337 9.48 -0.54 -12.35
CA ASP A 337 8.27 -1.32 -12.65
C ASP A 337 7.24 -0.49 -13.45
N ALA A 338 7.17 0.82 -13.23
CA ALA A 338 6.29 1.70 -14.00
C ALA A 338 6.74 1.89 -15.46
N VAL A 339 8.06 1.96 -15.71
CA VAL A 339 8.60 2.02 -17.08
C VAL A 339 8.51 0.66 -17.75
N LEU A 340 8.75 -0.42 -17.01
CA LEU A 340 8.62 -1.78 -17.51
C LEU A 340 7.18 -2.06 -17.97
N ASP A 341 6.20 -1.71 -17.16
CA ASP A 341 4.78 -1.76 -17.51
C ASP A 341 4.46 -0.95 -18.78
N ALA A 342 5.02 0.25 -18.92
CA ALA A 342 4.85 1.06 -20.13
C ALA A 342 5.42 0.37 -21.37
N GLY A 343 6.59 -0.25 -21.24
CA GLY A 343 7.21 -1.06 -22.29
C GLY A 343 6.37 -2.27 -22.68
N VAL A 344 5.86 -3.02 -21.70
CA VAL A 344 4.99 -4.18 -21.94
C VAL A 344 3.66 -3.77 -22.60
N ARG A 345 3.06 -2.64 -22.20
CA ARG A 345 1.85 -2.13 -22.86
C ARG A 345 2.10 -1.71 -24.31
N HIS A 346 3.30 -1.22 -24.61
CA HIS A 346 3.71 -0.86 -25.97
C HIS A 346 4.03 -2.11 -26.82
N ALA A 347 4.68 -3.11 -26.22
CA ALA A 347 5.04 -4.38 -26.85
C ALA A 347 4.64 -5.56 -25.95
N PRO A 348 3.38 -6.04 -26.04
CA PRO A 348 2.85 -7.10 -25.16
C PRO A 348 3.65 -8.40 -25.21
N ASP A 349 4.28 -8.70 -26.34
CA ASP A 349 5.13 -9.87 -26.51
C ASP A 349 6.39 -9.85 -25.62
N ALA A 350 6.75 -8.71 -25.01
CA ALA A 350 7.87 -8.65 -24.06
C ALA A 350 7.51 -9.19 -22.66
N ALA A 351 6.22 -9.37 -22.35
CA ALA A 351 5.73 -9.69 -21.00
C ALA A 351 6.33 -10.96 -20.39
N TRP A 352 6.66 -11.97 -21.21
CA TRP A 352 7.24 -13.23 -20.74
C TRP A 352 8.76 -13.17 -20.50
N PHE A 353 9.43 -12.12 -20.98
CA PHE A 353 10.87 -11.95 -20.88
C PHE A 353 11.26 -11.02 -19.73
N VAL A 354 10.45 -10.00 -19.47
CA VAL A 354 10.74 -8.99 -18.44
C VAL A 354 10.30 -9.46 -17.05
N THR A 355 10.88 -8.88 -16.00
CA THR A 355 10.57 -9.24 -14.60
C THR A 355 10.51 -7.99 -13.73
N SER A 356 9.36 -7.77 -13.09
CA SER A 356 9.13 -6.68 -12.14
C SER A 356 9.89 -6.92 -10.81
N MET A 357 10.37 -5.84 -10.18
CA MET A 357 11.14 -5.91 -8.92
C MET A 357 10.26 -6.00 -7.69
N MET A 358 9.14 -5.26 -7.66
CA MET A 358 8.18 -5.28 -6.55
C MET A 358 7.03 -6.26 -6.80
N GLY A 359 6.79 -6.61 -8.07
CA GLY A 359 5.60 -7.31 -8.53
C GLY A 359 4.78 -6.46 -9.50
N ASP A 360 3.83 -7.08 -10.18
CA ASP A 360 3.11 -6.44 -11.26
C ASP A 360 2.15 -5.36 -10.76
N LEU A 361 2.11 -4.23 -11.48
CA LEU A 361 1.23 -3.12 -11.17
C LEU A 361 -0.19 -3.42 -11.66
N VAL A 362 -1.13 -3.52 -10.72
CA VAL A 362 -2.56 -3.66 -11.01
C VAL A 362 -3.17 -2.30 -11.27
N TRP A 363 -3.51 -2.02 -12.52
CA TRP A 363 -4.09 -0.75 -12.93
C TRP A 363 -5.62 -0.81 -13.02
N ASN A 364 -6.30 0.10 -12.32
CA ASN A 364 -7.75 0.26 -12.44
C ASN A 364 -8.15 1.72 -12.73
N GLN A 365 -9.20 1.88 -13.53
CA GLN A 365 -9.89 3.15 -13.70
C GLN A 365 -11.10 3.19 -12.77
N ARG A 366 -11.19 4.25 -11.94
CA ARG A 366 -12.35 4.46 -11.06
C ARG A 366 -13.52 5.18 -11.73
N GLN A 367 -13.28 5.74 -12.93
CA GLN A 367 -14.26 6.43 -13.76
C GLN A 367 -14.03 5.98 -15.22
N GLU A 368 -15.10 5.88 -16.02
CA GLU A 368 -15.10 5.28 -17.37
C GLU A 368 -14.09 5.92 -18.35
N GLU A 369 -13.72 7.19 -18.13
CA GLU A 369 -12.68 7.90 -18.90
C GLU A 369 -11.64 8.57 -17.98
N GLY A 370 -11.53 8.08 -16.74
CA GLY A 370 -10.66 8.63 -15.72
C GLY A 370 -9.21 8.16 -15.83
N ALA A 371 -8.38 8.70 -14.94
CA ALA A 371 -7.01 8.25 -14.79
C ALA A 371 -6.92 6.83 -14.25
N TRP A 372 -5.76 6.22 -14.48
CA TRP A 372 -5.44 4.89 -13.96
C TRP A 372 -4.70 5.00 -12.64
N PHE A 373 -5.16 4.23 -11.67
CA PHE A 373 -4.56 4.14 -10.36
C PHE A 373 -3.92 2.77 -10.19
N ASN A 374 -2.73 2.74 -9.63
CA ASN A 374 -2.16 1.52 -9.12
C ASN A 374 -2.96 1.09 -7.87
N GLU A 375 -3.54 -0.11 -7.90
CA GLU A 375 -4.28 -0.70 -6.78
C GLU A 375 -3.58 -1.95 -6.22
N THR A 376 -2.27 -2.07 -6.44
CA THR A 376 -1.43 -3.18 -5.95
C THR A 376 -1.23 -3.10 -4.45
N TRP A 377 -2.08 -3.85 -3.73
CA TRP A 377 -2.04 -4.01 -2.28
C TRP A 377 -2.09 -5.47 -1.91
N GLU A 378 -1.20 -5.87 -1.01
CA GLU A 378 -1.21 -7.18 -0.36
C GLU A 378 -1.63 -6.99 1.09
N LEU A 379 -2.48 -7.88 1.61
CA LEU A 379 -2.73 -7.91 3.05
C LEU A 379 -1.68 -8.79 3.70
N ARG A 380 -1.05 -8.28 4.76
CA ARG A 380 -0.04 -9.02 5.53
C ARG A 380 -0.35 -8.97 7.01
N ARG A 381 -0.05 -10.05 7.70
CA ARG A 381 -0.16 -10.17 9.15
C ARG A 381 1.22 -10.26 9.77
N PHE A 382 1.40 -9.57 10.88
CA PHE A 382 2.63 -9.67 11.65
C PHE A 382 2.66 -10.97 12.45
N ALA A 383 3.69 -11.79 12.23
CA ALA A 383 3.93 -13.04 12.94
C ALA A 383 5.40 -13.45 12.81
N GLN A 384 5.94 -14.12 13.83
CA GLN A 384 7.34 -14.59 13.84
C GLN A 384 8.34 -13.45 13.61
N LEU A 385 8.05 -12.27 14.16
CA LEU A 385 8.80 -11.03 14.02
C LEU A 385 8.88 -10.49 12.57
N ASP A 386 8.01 -10.93 11.67
CA ASP A 386 7.97 -10.46 10.28
C ASP A 386 6.54 -10.29 9.72
N TRP A 387 6.43 -9.64 8.57
CA TRP A 387 5.19 -9.43 7.83
C TRP A 387 4.93 -10.56 6.85
N CYS A 388 4.15 -11.54 7.30
CA CYS A 388 3.81 -12.72 6.51
C CYS A 388 2.59 -12.50 5.59
N PRO A 389 2.62 -13.04 4.35
CA PRO A 389 1.45 -13.14 3.49
C PRO A 389 0.30 -13.94 4.15
N LEU A 390 -0.94 -13.48 4.01
CA LEU A 390 -2.09 -14.12 4.68
C LEU A 390 -2.39 -15.54 4.20
N ASP A 391 -2.02 -15.89 2.97
CA ASP A 391 -2.16 -17.21 2.36
C ASP A 391 -1.17 -18.24 2.91
N THR A 392 -0.01 -17.79 3.40
CA THR A 392 0.96 -18.65 4.10
C THR A 392 0.64 -18.87 5.58
N MET A 393 -0.31 -18.11 6.13
CA MET A 393 -0.64 -18.12 7.55
C MET A 393 -1.75 -19.13 7.84
N PRO A 394 -1.69 -19.84 8.99
CA PRO A 394 -2.80 -20.68 9.41
C PRO A 394 -4.06 -19.82 9.62
N GLU A 395 -5.23 -20.40 9.37
CA GLU A 395 -6.49 -19.74 9.68
C GLU A 395 -6.56 -19.39 11.17
N LEU A 396 -7.31 -18.33 11.48
CA LEU A 396 -7.52 -17.95 12.87
C LEU A 396 -8.23 -19.10 13.58
N PRO A 397 -7.70 -19.58 14.72
CA PRO A 397 -8.39 -20.61 15.48
C PRO A 397 -9.78 -20.10 15.87
N PRO A 398 -10.79 -20.99 16.03
CA PRO A 398 -12.08 -20.58 16.55
C PRO A 398 -11.89 -19.93 17.93
N PHE A 399 -12.70 -18.91 18.23
CA PHE A 399 -12.67 -18.26 19.54
C PHE A 399 -13.02 -19.30 20.62
N GLN A 400 -12.26 -19.29 21.73
CA GLN A 400 -12.48 -20.15 22.87
C GLN A 400 -12.83 -19.31 24.08
N PRO A 401 -14.10 -19.31 24.53
CA PRO A 401 -14.51 -18.56 25.70
C PRO A 401 -13.79 -19.09 26.95
N ARG A 402 -13.45 -18.18 27.87
CA ARG A 402 -12.76 -18.52 29.10
C ARG A 402 -13.56 -18.07 30.31
N LEU A 403 -13.60 -18.92 31.33
CA LEU A 403 -14.03 -18.52 32.66
C LEU A 403 -12.88 -17.83 33.37
N PHE A 404 -13.19 -16.73 34.04
CA PHE A 404 -12.24 -16.02 34.89
C PHE A 404 -12.48 -16.44 36.33
N ILE A 405 -11.41 -16.70 37.07
CA ILE A 405 -11.45 -17.06 38.48
C ILE A 405 -10.96 -15.85 39.27
N ASP A 406 -11.74 -15.45 40.26
CA ASP A 406 -11.32 -14.43 41.21
C ASP A 406 -10.27 -15.04 42.15
N PRO A 407 -9.02 -14.55 42.16
CA PRO A 407 -7.95 -15.12 42.95
C PRO A 407 -8.16 -14.94 44.47
N GLU A 408 -9.01 -14.01 44.91
CA GLU A 408 -9.25 -13.75 46.33
C GLU A 408 -10.23 -14.77 46.94
N ILE A 409 -11.28 -15.11 46.20
CA ILE A 409 -12.33 -16.03 46.64
C ILE A 409 -12.22 -17.44 46.04
N GLU A 410 -11.29 -17.64 45.10
CA GLU A 410 -11.07 -18.92 44.39
C GLU A 410 -12.35 -19.45 43.73
N ASP A 411 -13.17 -18.54 43.19
CA ASP A 411 -14.48 -18.84 42.58
C ASP A 411 -14.62 -18.15 41.21
N VAL A 412 -15.55 -18.63 40.38
CA VAL A 412 -15.78 -18.11 39.04
C VAL A 412 -16.36 -16.69 39.12
N ILE A 413 -15.75 -15.75 38.40
CA ILE A 413 -16.31 -14.42 38.17
C ILE A 413 -17.62 -14.60 37.38
N PRO A 414 -18.76 -14.12 37.90
CA PRO A 414 -20.04 -14.31 37.25
C PRO A 414 -20.05 -13.78 35.82
N VAL A 415 -20.42 -14.64 34.89
CA VAL A 415 -20.54 -14.34 33.46
C VAL A 415 -21.87 -13.61 33.22
N PRO A 416 -21.88 -12.54 32.41
CA PRO A 416 -23.12 -11.85 32.03
C PRO A 416 -24.14 -12.82 31.43
N MET A 417 -25.42 -12.58 31.71
CA MET A 417 -26.50 -13.52 31.39
C MET A 417 -26.53 -13.93 29.91
N GLU A 418 -26.28 -12.99 29.02
CA GLU A 418 -26.20 -13.20 27.58
C GLU A 418 -25.09 -14.17 27.14
N TYR A 419 -24.02 -14.33 27.93
CA TYR A 419 -22.87 -15.21 27.61
C TYR A 419 -22.88 -16.53 28.40
N ARG A 420 -23.81 -16.74 29.33
CA ARG A 420 -23.85 -17.98 30.15
C ARG A 420 -24.04 -19.25 29.33
N HIS A 421 -24.69 -19.14 28.16
CA HIS A 421 -24.87 -20.24 27.24
C HIS A 421 -23.54 -20.81 26.69
N LEU A 422 -22.44 -20.06 26.80
CA LEU A 422 -21.10 -20.50 26.43
C LEU A 422 -20.47 -21.45 27.47
N PHE A 423 -21.04 -21.54 28.68
CA PHE A 423 -20.51 -22.32 29.80
C PHE A 423 -21.62 -23.15 30.49
N PRO A 424 -22.24 -24.10 29.77
CA PRO A 424 -23.35 -24.89 30.31
C PRO A 424 -22.97 -25.72 31.55
N GLU A 425 -21.68 -26.00 31.75
CA GLU A 425 -21.15 -26.68 32.94
C GLU A 425 -21.00 -25.79 34.18
N ALA A 426 -21.00 -24.47 34.01
CA ALA A 426 -20.81 -23.51 35.11
C ALA A 426 -22.11 -22.83 35.56
N TYR A 427 -23.21 -23.03 34.83
CA TYR A 427 -24.49 -22.42 35.10
C TYR A 427 -25.62 -23.43 34.95
N GLU A 428 -26.55 -23.41 35.89
CA GLU A 428 -27.82 -24.13 35.78
C GLU A 428 -28.65 -23.60 34.58
N PRO A 429 -29.64 -24.35 34.07
CA PRO A 429 -30.49 -23.91 32.96
C PRO A 429 -31.27 -22.61 33.22
N ASP A 430 -31.48 -22.25 34.49
CA ASP A 430 -32.10 -20.99 34.91
C ASP A 430 -31.08 -19.82 35.02
N GLY A 431 -29.81 -20.09 34.73
CA GLY A 431 -28.71 -19.15 34.75
C GLY A 431 -28.05 -19.01 36.12
N THR A 432 -28.40 -19.81 37.13
CA THR A 432 -27.77 -19.75 38.45
C THR A 432 -26.33 -20.29 38.40
N PRO A 433 -25.32 -19.58 38.93
CA PRO A 433 -23.95 -20.08 38.95
C PRO A 433 -23.82 -21.37 39.78
N ILE A 434 -23.16 -22.38 39.23
CA ILE A 434 -22.82 -23.62 39.94
C ILE A 434 -21.56 -23.34 40.78
N PRO A 435 -21.55 -23.62 42.09
CA PRO A 435 -20.38 -23.37 42.94
C PRO A 435 -19.14 -24.10 42.43
N TRP A 436 -18.03 -23.39 42.26
CA TRP A 436 -16.80 -24.01 41.78
C TRP A 436 -16.21 -24.96 42.83
N PRO A 437 -15.70 -26.15 42.46
CA PRO A 437 -15.11 -27.08 43.42
C PRO A 437 -13.88 -26.47 44.10
N GLY A 438 -14.04 -26.02 45.35
CA GLY A 438 -12.97 -25.37 46.13
C GLY A 438 -13.20 -23.90 46.49
N ALA A 439 -14.31 -23.28 46.04
CA ALA A 439 -14.64 -21.90 46.38
C ALA A 439 -14.71 -21.68 47.90
N LYS A 440 -14.04 -20.63 48.40
CA LYS A 440 -14.16 -20.22 49.80
C LYS A 440 -15.50 -19.52 49.99
N GLU A 441 -16.24 -19.84 51.06
CA GLU A 441 -17.51 -19.18 51.36
C GLU A 441 -17.35 -17.65 51.33
N ARG A 442 -18.10 -16.99 50.44
CA ARG A 442 -18.19 -15.52 50.43
C ARG A 442 -18.70 -15.06 51.79
N LYS A 443 -17.83 -14.48 52.61
CA LYS A 443 -18.28 -13.77 53.82
C LYS A 443 -19.23 -12.68 53.37
N LYS A 444 -20.51 -12.79 53.75
CA LYS A 444 -21.48 -11.74 53.51
C LYS A 444 -20.93 -10.43 54.09
N PRO A 445 -21.03 -9.30 53.36
CA PRO A 445 -20.78 -8.02 53.98
C PRO A 445 -21.78 -7.88 55.14
N GLU A 446 -21.26 -7.67 56.34
CA GLU A 446 -22.10 -7.19 57.45
C GLU A 446 -22.57 -5.79 57.07
N ASP A 447 -23.90 -5.60 57.09
CA ASP A 447 -24.64 -4.41 56.63
C ASP A 447 -24.14 -3.07 57.20
#